data_AF-A0A316QVA7-F1
#
_entry.id   AF-A0A316QVA7-F1
#
_cell.length_a   1.000
_cell.length_b   1.000
_cell.length_c   1.000
_cell.angle_alpha   90.00
_cell.angle_beta   90.00
_cell.angle_gamma   90.00
#
_symmetry.space_group_name_H-M   'P 1'
#
loop_
_entity.id
_entity.type
_entity.pdbx_description
1 polymer ?
#
loop_
_entity_poly.entity_id
_entity_poly.type
_entity_poly.pdbx_seq_one_letter_code
_entity_poly.pdbx_strand_id
1 'polypeptide(L)' 'MCNLSQGIKEDALAEGREAGIAEGREANLLEQISKKLAKGKSLSQIADECEETEERIQELMKKL' A
#
# COMPACT_ATOMS: atom_id res chain seq x y z
N MET A 1 -15.08 10.60 -41.24
CA MET A 1 -14.34 11.43 -40.27
C MET A 1 -14.75 11.00 -38.87
N CYS A 2 -13.95 10.15 -38.23
CA CYS A 2 -14.14 9.80 -36.82
C CYS A 2 -12.91 10.30 -36.06
N ASN A 3 -12.97 11.55 -35.59
CA ASN A 3 -12.02 12.11 -34.63
C ASN A 3 -12.77 12.31 -33.32
N LEU A 4 -12.94 11.27 -32.50
CA LEU A 4 -13.68 11.43 -31.25
C LEU A 4 -13.19 10.65 -30.02
N SER A 5 -12.01 10.02 -30.03
CA SER A 5 -11.74 9.07 -28.92
C SER A 5 -10.27 8.81 -28.59
N GLN A 6 -9.39 9.79 -28.73
CA GLN A 6 -7.99 9.63 -28.29
C GLN A 6 -7.67 10.26 -26.93
N GLY A 7 -8.52 11.11 -26.36
CA GLY A 7 -8.21 11.85 -25.12
C GLY A 7 -8.65 11.26 -23.78
N ILE A 8 -9.32 10.08 -23.74
CA ILE A 8 -9.91 9.55 -22.48
C ILE A 8 -9.21 8.27 -22.00
N LYS A 9 -8.41 7.62 -22.85
CA LYS A 9 -7.87 6.28 -22.55
C LYS A 9 -6.55 6.29 -21.77
N GLU A 10 -5.81 7.40 -21.80
CA GLU A 10 -4.50 7.46 -21.12
C GLU A 10 -4.64 7.70 -19.61
N ASP A 11 -5.55 8.58 -19.16
CA ASP A 11 -5.74 8.86 -17.73
C ASP A 11 -6.34 7.67 -16.95
N ALA A 12 -7.30 6.95 -17.52
CA ALA A 12 -7.93 5.82 -16.84
C ALA A 12 -6.97 4.66 -16.57
N LEU A 13 -5.94 4.49 -17.42
CA LEU A 13 -4.92 3.46 -17.23
C LEU A 13 -3.86 3.89 -16.21
N ALA A 14 -3.53 5.19 -16.15
CA ALA A 14 -2.60 5.74 -15.18
C ALA A 14 -3.17 5.61 -13.75
N GLU A 15 -4.42 6.04 -13.53
CA GLU A 15 -5.08 5.93 -12.21
C GLU A 15 -5.22 4.48 -11.76
N GLY A 16 -5.63 3.56 -12.65
CA GLY A 16 -5.75 2.14 -12.29
C GLY A 16 -4.42 1.47 -11.93
N ARG A 17 -3.32 1.91 -12.53
CA ARG A 17 -1.98 1.37 -12.26
C ARG A 17 -1.39 1.93 -10.97
N GLU A 18 -1.63 3.21 -10.70
CA GLU A 18 -1.17 3.87 -9.49
C GLU A 18 -1.93 3.39 -8.25
N ALA A 19 -3.26 3.25 -8.35
CA ALA A 19 -4.08 2.65 -7.30
C ALA A 19 -3.68 1.20 -7.01
N GLY A 20 -3.46 0.38 -8.04
CA GLY A 20 -3.05 -1.02 -7.86
C GLY A 20 -1.65 -1.17 -7.23
N ILE A 21 -0.71 -0.28 -7.53
CA ILE A 21 0.62 -0.27 -6.89
C ILE A 21 0.52 0.20 -5.44
N ALA A 22 -0.29 1.21 -5.16
CA ALA A 22 -0.51 1.71 -3.80
C ALA A 22 -1.20 0.68 -2.91
N GLU A 23 -2.28 0.04 -3.38
CA GLU A 23 -2.95 -1.05 -2.68
C GLU A 23 -2.01 -2.25 -2.48
N GLY A 24 -1.22 -2.61 -3.50
CA GLY A 24 -0.25 -3.69 -3.40
C GLY A 24 0.83 -3.42 -2.35
N ARG A 25 1.32 -2.18 -2.26
CA ARG A 25 2.29 -1.77 -1.22
C ARG A 25 1.67 -1.81 0.16
N GLU A 26 0.46 -1.28 0.34
CA GLU A 26 -0.23 -1.28 1.63
C GLU A 26 -0.52 -2.73 2.10
N ALA A 27 -1.05 -3.58 1.22
CA ALA A 27 -1.30 -4.99 1.52
C ALA A 27 -0.01 -5.76 1.88
N ASN A 28 1.08 -5.50 1.16
CA ASN A 28 2.38 -6.11 1.47
C ASN A 28 2.87 -5.68 2.86
N LEU A 29 2.75 -4.40 3.19
CA LEU A 29 3.15 -3.85 4.48
C LEU A 29 2.30 -4.43 5.62
N LEU A 30 0.97 -4.54 5.44
CA LEU A 30 0.06 -5.21 6.39
C LEU A 30 0.47 -6.66 6.66
N GLU A 31 0.80 -7.40 5.60
CA GLU A 31 1.25 -8.79 5.72
C GLU A 31 2.59 -8.90 6.47
N GLN A 32 3.54 -7.99 6.19
CA GLN A 32 4.81 -7.94 6.89
C GLN A 32 4.63 -7.63 8.38
N ILE A 33 3.78 -6.65 8.72
CA ILE A 33 3.43 -6.29 10.10
C ILE A 33 2.83 -7.49 10.82
N SER A 34 1.82 -8.13 10.21
CA SER A 34 1.16 -9.31 10.78
C SER A 34 2.15 -10.46 11.03
N LYS A 35 3.04 -10.76 10.06
CA LYS A 35 4.10 -11.78 10.21
C LYS A 35 5.09 -11.44 11.32
N LYS A 36 5.46 -10.17 11.50
CA LYS A 36 6.39 -9.73 12.55
C LYS A 36 5.73 -9.76 13.94
N LEU A 37 4.46 -9.35 14.05
CA LEU A 37 3.66 -9.48 15.27
C LEU A 37 3.50 -10.94 15.68
N ALA A 38 3.24 -11.85 14.72
CA ALA A 38 3.16 -13.29 14.97
C ALA A 38 4.48 -13.88 15.49
N LYS A 39 5.61 -13.25 15.18
CA LYS A 39 6.94 -13.58 15.73
C LYS A 39 7.21 -12.94 17.10
N GLY A 40 6.28 -12.15 17.64
CA GLY A 40 6.40 -11.47 18.92
C GLY A 40 7.25 -10.19 18.90
N LYS A 41 7.44 -9.57 17.74
CA LYS A 41 8.19 -8.30 17.62
C LYS A 41 7.37 -7.12 18.15
N SER A 42 8.05 -6.14 18.75
CA SER A 42 7.39 -4.91 19.22
C SER A 42 7.13 -3.93 18.08
N LEU A 43 6.19 -3.00 18.31
CA LEU A 43 5.85 -1.93 17.35
C LEU A 43 7.08 -1.14 16.88
N SER A 44 7.93 -0.70 17.81
CA SER A 44 9.18 0.01 17.49
C SER A 44 10.14 -0.81 16.61
N GLN A 45 10.29 -2.12 16.86
CA GLN A 45 11.11 -2.98 15.99
C GLN A 45 10.49 -3.16 14.61
N ILE A 46 9.16 -3.25 14.53
CA ILE A 46 8.44 -3.37 13.26
C ILE A 46 8.59 -2.08 12.45
N ALA A 47 8.45 -0.93 13.09
CA ALA A 47 8.64 0.38 12.48
C ALA A 47 10.06 0.52 11.90
N ASP A 48 11.08 0.20 12.70
CA ASP A 48 12.48 0.23 12.27
C ASP A 48 12.75 -0.74 11.10
N GLU A 49 12.26 -1.97 11.19
CA GLU A 49 12.46 -2.99 10.14
C GLU A 49 11.63 -2.79 8.88
N CYS A 50 10.49 -2.11 8.97
CA CYS A 50 9.66 -1.76 7.82
C CYS A 50 10.05 -0.39 7.23
N GLU A 51 11.00 0.32 7.84
CA GLU A 51 11.37 1.71 7.49
C GLU A 51 10.16 2.67 7.50
N GLU A 52 9.22 2.41 8.41
CA GLU A 52 7.95 3.14 8.55
C GLU A 52 7.80 3.69 9.97
N THR A 53 6.87 4.63 10.18
CA THR A 53 6.64 5.18 11.52
C THR A 53 5.73 4.28 12.36
N GLU A 54 5.90 4.28 13.69
CA GLU A 54 5.03 3.53 14.60
C GLU A 54 3.56 3.91 14.44
N GLU A 55 3.27 5.19 14.15
CA GLU A 55 1.91 5.68 13.86
C GLU A 55 1.34 5.01 12.61
N ARG A 56 2.12 4.91 11.54
CA ARG A 56 1.70 4.27 10.29
C ARG A 56 1.47 2.77 10.49
N ILE A 57 2.36 2.09 11.21
CA ILE A 57 2.19 0.69 11.59
C ILE A 57 0.90 0.52 12.43
N GLN A 58 0.66 1.40 13.40
CA GLN A 58 -0.58 1.37 14.20
C GLN A 58 -1.85 1.58 13.37
N GLU A 59 -1.84 2.52 12.43
CA GLU A 59 -2.98 2.71 11.53
C GLU A 59 -3.25 1.46 10.69
N LEU A 60 -2.20 0.85 10.16
CA LEU A 60 -2.30 -0.40 9.40
C LEU A 60 -2.78 -1.56 10.29
N MET A 61 -2.33 -1.64 11.53
CA MET A 61 -2.84 -2.62 12.49
C MET A 61 -4.33 -2.45 12.80
N LYS A 62 -4.89 -1.24 12.72
CA LYS A 62 -6.34 -1.03 12.85
C LYS A 62 -7.13 -1.49 11.62
N LYS A 63 -6.46 -1.62 10.48
CA LYS A 63 -7.05 -2.12 9.22
C LYS A 63 -6.93 -3.64 9.06
N LEU A 64 -6.04 -4.30 9.81
CA LEU A 64 -5.96 -5.77 9.94
C LEU A 64 -7.20 -6.32 10.65
#